data_AF-A0A946H2V4-F1
#
_entry.id   AF-A0A946H2V4-F1
#
_cell.length_a   1.000
_cell.length_b   1.000
_cell.length_c   1.000
_cell.angle_alpha   90.00
_cell.angle_beta   90.00
_cell.angle_gamma   90.00
#
_symmetry.space_group_name_H-M   'P 1'
#
loop_
_entity.id
_entity.type
_entity.pdbx_description
1 polymer ?
#
loop_
_entity_poly.entity_id
_entity_poly.type
_entity_poly.pdbx_seq_one_letter_code
_entity_poly.pdbx_strand_id
1 'polypeptide(L)'
;LYEDVARWGEIARTYDYPVMVNTRYLVAPSPIPKFDNPKMTGMAALQLFGAGREKRLYAIPPYTEVTSLDFEDHPFTVQRWGESCGLCGAGDSFLDEVILDDQGERLFVCSDSDHCRKRREEGHRGALAGHEEIRALEQADPA
;
A
#
# COMPACT_ATOMS: atom_id res chain seq x y z
N LEU A 1 -1.62 -18.10 -7.98
CA LEU A 1 -1.21 -18.52 -6.62
C LEU A 1 -0.36 -19.77 -6.68
N TYR A 2 -0.92 -20.98 -6.85
CA TYR A 2 -0.10 -22.20 -6.87
C TYR A 2 0.92 -22.25 -8.03
N GLU A 3 0.53 -21.83 -9.23
CA GLU A 3 1.45 -21.73 -10.37
C GLU A 3 2.60 -20.75 -10.12
N ASP A 4 2.35 -19.67 -9.37
CA ASP A 4 3.38 -18.69 -9.00
C ASP A 4 4.40 -19.33 -8.05
N VAL A 5 3.89 -20.02 -7.01
CA VAL A 5 4.72 -20.76 -6.05
C VAL A 5 5.56 -21.83 -6.76
N ALA A 6 4.95 -22.63 -7.64
CA ALA A 6 5.67 -23.68 -8.37
C ALA A 6 6.78 -23.14 -9.29
N ARG A 7 6.59 -21.93 -9.84
CA ARG A 7 7.53 -21.33 -10.79
C ARG A 7 8.60 -20.46 -10.13
N TRP A 8 8.25 -19.73 -9.07
CA TRP A 8 9.06 -18.67 -8.48
C TRP A 8 9.38 -18.90 -6.99
N GLY A 9 8.76 -19.92 -6.36
CA GLY A 9 8.89 -20.18 -4.92
C GLY A 9 8.08 -19.21 -4.04
N GLU A 10 7.38 -18.24 -4.64
CA GLU A 10 6.57 -17.27 -3.93
C GLU A 10 5.35 -16.85 -4.74
N ILE A 11 4.37 -16.25 -4.07
CA ILE A 11 3.21 -15.69 -4.73
C ILE A 11 3.58 -14.32 -5.33
N ALA A 12 3.76 -14.30 -6.65
CA ALA A 12 4.20 -13.12 -7.40
C ALA A 12 3.18 -11.96 -7.46
N ARG A 13 1.92 -12.18 -7.06
CA ARG A 13 0.88 -11.15 -7.10
C ARG A 13 1.12 -10.10 -6.01
N THR A 14 1.37 -8.85 -6.41
CA THR A 14 1.71 -7.73 -5.51
C THR A 14 0.56 -6.76 -5.23
N TYR A 15 -0.48 -6.76 -6.06
CA TYR A 15 -1.70 -5.94 -5.96
C TYR A 15 -2.93 -6.74 -6.42
N ASP A 16 -4.14 -6.23 -6.15
CA ASP A 16 -5.42 -6.92 -6.42
C ASP A 16 -5.39 -8.38 -5.91
N TYR A 17 -4.84 -8.53 -4.70
CA TYR A 17 -4.60 -9.82 -4.09
C TYR A 17 -5.92 -10.37 -3.54
N PRO A 18 -6.37 -11.55 -3.97
CA PRO A 18 -7.73 -12.00 -3.72
C PRO A 18 -7.97 -12.30 -2.24
N VAL A 19 -9.14 -11.91 -1.75
CA VAL A 19 -9.55 -12.07 -0.35
C VAL A 19 -10.82 -12.91 -0.22
N MET A 20 -10.91 -13.69 0.84
CA MET A 20 -12.12 -14.35 1.32
C MET A 20 -12.88 -13.39 2.24
N VAL A 21 -14.11 -13.04 1.88
CA VAL A 21 -14.99 -12.18 2.66
C VAL A 21 -16.07 -13.02 3.31
N ASN A 22 -16.22 -12.85 4.63
CA ASN A 22 -17.23 -13.53 5.45
C ASN A 22 -17.25 -15.06 5.22
N THR A 23 -16.05 -15.64 5.10
CA THR A 23 -15.83 -17.09 4.92
C THR A 23 -16.63 -17.71 3.76
N ARG A 24 -16.97 -16.90 2.74
CA ARG A 24 -17.90 -17.34 1.68
C ARG A 24 -17.54 -16.82 0.30
N TYR A 25 -17.31 -15.52 0.15
CA TYR A 25 -17.14 -14.92 -1.17
C TYR A 25 -15.68 -14.61 -1.42
N LEU A 26 -15.16 -15.09 -2.56
CA LEU A 26 -13.91 -14.58 -3.10
C LEU A 26 -14.15 -13.23 -3.77
N VAL A 27 -13.39 -12.24 -3.33
CA VAL A 27 -13.52 -10.85 -3.76
C VAL A 27 -12.16 -10.34 -4.22
N ALA A 28 -12.17 -9.58 -5.32
CA ALA A 28 -11.04 -8.77 -5.75
C ALA A 28 -11.11 -7.44 -4.99
N PRO A 29 -10.12 -7.07 -4.17
CA PRO A 29 -10.20 -5.85 -3.35
C PRO A 29 -9.86 -4.57 -4.13
N SER A 30 -10.02 -4.57 -5.46
CA SER A 30 -9.54 -3.55 -6.40
C SER A 30 -8.00 -3.51 -6.48
N PRO A 31 -7.37 -2.67 -7.33
CA PRO A 31 -5.92 -2.69 -7.51
C PRO A 31 -5.17 -2.00 -6.36
N ILE A 32 -5.60 -2.23 -5.12
CA ILE A 32 -4.83 -1.89 -3.92
C ILE A 32 -3.62 -2.83 -3.81
N PRO A 33 -2.49 -2.37 -3.27
CA PRO A 33 -1.37 -3.24 -2.96
C PRO A 33 -1.76 -4.27 -1.90
N LYS A 34 -1.17 -5.47 -1.95
CA LYS A 34 -1.43 -6.49 -0.91
C LYS A 34 -1.11 -5.99 0.50
N PHE A 35 -0.20 -5.01 0.63
CA PHE A 35 0.06 -4.28 1.88
C PHE A 35 -1.20 -3.76 2.57
N ASP A 36 -2.23 -3.37 1.82
CA ASP A 36 -3.46 -2.80 2.36
C ASP A 36 -4.52 -3.85 2.73
N ASN A 37 -4.42 -5.08 2.24
CA ASN A 37 -5.41 -6.13 2.53
C ASN A 37 -5.68 -6.34 4.04
N PRO A 38 -4.67 -6.38 4.93
CA PRO A 38 -4.90 -6.53 6.37
C PRO A 38 -5.74 -5.41 6.99
N LYS A 39 -5.78 -4.22 6.36
CA LYS A 39 -6.59 -3.10 6.86
C LYS A 39 -8.09 -3.35 6.68
N MET A 40 -8.49 -4.23 5.75
CA MET A 40 -9.89 -4.45 5.39
C MET A 40 -10.66 -5.26 6.43
N THR A 41 -9.99 -6.14 7.17
CA THR A 41 -10.64 -7.04 8.14
C THR A 41 -11.04 -6.28 9.39
N GLY A 42 -12.28 -6.46 9.85
CA GLY A 42 -12.78 -5.77 11.05
C GLY A 42 -12.90 -4.25 10.92
N MET A 43 -12.77 -3.69 9.70
CA MET A 43 -12.82 -2.25 9.45
C MET A 43 -14.20 -1.67 9.82
N ALA A 44 -14.23 -0.55 10.55
CA ALA A 44 -15.48 0.09 10.98
C ALA A 44 -16.20 0.85 9.84
N ALA A 45 -15.49 1.22 8.78
CA ALA A 45 -16.05 1.87 7.61
C ALA A 45 -16.72 0.87 6.65
N LEU A 46 -17.77 1.33 5.95
CA LEU A 46 -18.36 0.61 4.83
C LEU A 46 -17.43 0.70 3.61
N GLN A 47 -17.04 -0.46 3.06
CA GLN A 47 -16.20 -0.52 1.86
C GLN A 47 -17.08 -0.80 0.65
N LEU A 48 -17.02 0.06 -0.38
CA LEU A 48 -17.80 -0.05 -1.62
C LEU A 48 -16.84 -0.19 -2.81
N PHE A 49 -17.13 -1.13 -3.70
CA PHE A 49 -16.31 -1.41 -4.87
C PHE A 49 -17.17 -1.39 -6.13
N GLY A 50 -16.79 -0.55 -7.08
CA GLY A 50 -17.47 -0.38 -8.36
C GLY A 50 -16.55 -0.71 -9.53
N ALA A 51 -16.98 -1.64 -10.39
CA ALA A 51 -16.32 -1.94 -11.65
C ALA A 51 -17.25 -1.51 -12.80
N GLY A 52 -17.12 -0.25 -13.23
CA GLY A 52 -18.08 0.40 -14.14
C GLY A 52 -18.14 -0.25 -15.52
N ARG A 53 -16.98 -0.60 -16.10
CA ARG A 53 -16.89 -1.26 -17.43
C ARG A 53 -17.50 -2.66 -17.38
N GLU A 54 -17.33 -3.35 -16.26
CA GLU A 54 -17.80 -4.71 -15.99
C GLU A 54 -19.25 -4.75 -15.48
N LYS A 55 -19.84 -3.59 -15.18
CA LYS A 55 -21.19 -3.41 -14.61
C LYS A 55 -21.39 -4.21 -13.32
N ARG A 56 -20.41 -4.14 -12.39
CA ARG A 56 -20.48 -4.82 -11.09
C ARG A 56 -20.33 -3.84 -9.95
N LEU A 57 -21.09 -4.09 -8.89
CA LEU A 57 -21.00 -3.40 -7.61
C LEU A 57 -20.99 -4.44 -6.50
N TYR A 58 -20.10 -4.29 -5.53
CA TYR A 58 -20.04 -5.13 -4.33
C TYR A 58 -19.58 -4.29 -3.14
N ALA A 59 -19.84 -4.81 -1.94
CA ALA A 59 -19.57 -4.11 -0.70
C ALA A 59 -19.09 -5.09 0.37
N ILE A 60 -18.26 -4.58 1.27
CA ILE A 60 -17.87 -5.27 2.51
C ILE A 60 -18.43 -4.42 3.66
N PRO A 61 -19.44 -4.91 4.39
CA PRO A 61 -20.00 -4.20 5.54
C PRO A 61 -18.96 -3.95 6.65
N PRO A 62 -19.19 -2.96 7.53
CA PRO A 62 -18.39 -2.77 8.72
C PRO A 62 -18.22 -4.05 9.54
N TYR A 63 -17.04 -4.21 10.15
CA TYR A 63 -16.68 -5.32 11.04
C TYR A 63 -16.80 -6.72 10.41
N THR A 64 -16.74 -6.81 9.08
CA THR A 64 -16.73 -8.09 8.37
C THR A 64 -15.35 -8.70 8.39
N GLU A 65 -15.28 -10.02 8.57
CA GLU A 65 -14.04 -10.78 8.43
C GLU A 65 -13.58 -10.82 6.96
N VAL A 66 -12.33 -10.42 6.74
CA VAL A 66 -11.66 -10.45 5.44
C VAL A 66 -10.31 -11.11 5.61
N THR A 67 -10.03 -12.16 4.85
CA THR A 67 -8.77 -12.92 4.95
C THR A 67 -8.14 -13.06 3.57
N SER A 68 -6.87 -12.70 3.42
CA SER A 68 -6.17 -12.90 2.16
C SER A 68 -5.95 -14.39 1.89
N LEU A 69 -6.16 -14.83 0.66
CA LEU A 69 -5.94 -16.22 0.28
C LEU A 69 -4.45 -16.59 0.39
N ASP A 70 -4.13 -17.64 1.11
CA ASP A 70 -2.78 -18.18 1.19
C ASP A 70 -2.81 -19.71 1.26
N PHE A 71 -1.63 -20.31 1.42
CA PHE A 71 -1.47 -21.73 1.68
C PHE A 71 -0.78 -21.92 3.03
N GLU A 72 -1.01 -23.04 3.70
CA GLU A 72 -0.38 -23.34 4.99
C GLU A 72 1.15 -23.30 4.92
N ASP A 73 1.72 -23.71 3.79
CA ASP A 73 3.16 -23.72 3.53
C ASP A 73 3.67 -22.40 2.90
N HIS A 74 2.78 -21.53 2.45
CA HIS A 74 3.10 -20.22 1.86
C HIS A 74 2.12 -19.16 2.40
N PRO A 75 2.32 -18.71 3.66
CA PRO A 75 1.41 -17.77 4.30
C PRO A 75 1.43 -16.40 3.62
N PHE A 76 0.34 -15.66 3.78
CA PHE A 76 0.24 -14.30 3.25
C PHE A 76 1.32 -13.38 3.85
N THR A 77 2.02 -12.64 2.99
CA THR A 77 3.04 -11.67 3.39
C THR A 77 2.83 -10.33 2.71
N VAL A 78 2.96 -9.24 3.47
CA VAL A 78 2.97 -7.87 2.96
C VAL A 78 4.36 -7.45 2.52
N GLN A 79 4.45 -6.51 1.59
CA GLN A 79 5.73 -5.90 1.24
C GLN A 79 6.37 -5.25 2.47
N ARG A 80 7.70 -5.34 2.55
CA ARG A 80 8.53 -4.65 3.53
C ARG A 80 9.66 -3.96 2.79
N TRP A 81 9.97 -2.75 3.21
CA TRP A 81 11.12 -1.99 2.73
C TRP A 81 12.19 -1.98 3.83
N GLY A 82 13.46 -1.98 3.43
CA GLY A 82 14.56 -1.64 4.35
C GLY A 82 14.64 -0.14 4.64
N GLU A 83 14.00 0.66 3.79
CA GLU A 83 13.98 2.11 3.84
C GLU A 83 12.78 2.63 4.62
N SER A 84 12.93 3.85 5.16
CA SER A 84 11.85 4.66 5.72
C SER A 84 11.58 5.85 4.81
N CYS A 85 10.38 6.42 4.91
CA CYS A 85 10.04 7.65 4.19
C CYS A 85 11.09 8.75 4.44
N GLY A 86 11.72 9.24 3.38
CA GLY A 86 12.74 10.28 3.43
C GLY A 86 12.22 11.61 3.96
N LEU A 87 10.91 11.87 3.90
CA LEU A 87 10.29 13.12 4.35
C LEU A 87 9.86 13.09 5.83
N CYS A 88 9.11 12.07 6.24
CA CYS A 88 8.52 12.00 7.58
C CYS A 88 9.08 10.85 8.45
N GLY A 89 9.97 10.02 7.91
CA GLY A 89 10.61 8.92 8.63
C GLY A 89 9.71 7.71 8.92
N ALA A 90 8.51 7.62 8.34
CA ALA A 90 7.64 6.46 8.52
C ALA A 90 8.22 5.19 7.88
N GLY A 91 8.27 4.09 8.63
CA GLY A 91 8.67 2.75 8.16
C GLY A 91 7.51 1.76 8.07
N ASP A 92 6.29 2.23 8.37
CA ASP A 92 5.04 1.48 8.45
C ASP A 92 4.01 1.93 7.39
N SER A 93 4.46 2.68 6.39
CA SER A 93 3.65 3.15 5.26
C SER A 93 4.03 2.42 3.98
N PHE A 94 3.10 2.40 3.01
CA PHE A 94 3.44 1.99 1.65
C PHE A 94 4.30 3.09 1.03
N LEU A 95 5.47 2.72 0.48
CA LEU A 95 6.44 3.68 -0.04
C LEU A 95 6.44 3.70 -1.57
N ASP A 96 6.34 4.91 -2.12
CA ASP A 96 6.62 5.20 -3.52
C ASP A 96 8.10 5.50 -3.69
N GLU A 97 8.69 4.98 -4.78
CA GLU A 97 10.07 5.23 -5.16
C GLU A 97 10.13 6.36 -6.17
N VAL A 98 10.86 7.42 -5.82
CA VAL A 98 11.11 8.59 -6.66
C VAL A 98 12.58 8.59 -7.07
N ILE A 99 12.84 8.60 -8.37
CA ILE A 99 14.20 8.74 -8.92
C ILE A 99 14.58 10.23 -8.86
N LEU A 100 15.69 10.55 -8.19
CA LEU A 100 16.14 11.92 -7.99
C LEU A 100 17.08 12.38 -9.11
N ASP A 101 17.95 11.49 -9.60
CA ASP A 101 18.93 11.82 -10.62
C ASP A 101 19.14 10.70 -11.65
N ASP A 102 19.96 10.98 -12.67
CA ASP A 102 20.38 10.01 -13.69
C ASP A 102 21.53 9.09 -13.21
N GLN A 103 22.06 9.29 -12.00
CA GLN A 103 23.15 8.49 -11.42
C GLN A 103 22.65 7.40 -10.46
N GLY A 104 21.33 7.31 -10.27
CA GLY A 104 20.66 6.25 -9.52
C GLY A 104 20.30 6.62 -8.09
N GLU A 105 20.37 7.90 -7.72
CA GLU A 105 19.87 8.40 -6.45
C GLU A 105 18.34 8.27 -6.39
N ARG A 106 17.86 7.79 -5.24
CA ARG A 106 16.45 7.40 -5.03
C ARG A 106 15.96 7.94 -3.71
N LEU A 107 14.69 8.33 -3.69
CA LEU A 107 13.95 8.73 -2.51
C LEU A 107 12.74 7.82 -2.35
N PHE A 108 12.58 7.24 -1.17
CA PHE A 108 11.36 6.55 -0.79
C PHE A 108 10.46 7.51 -0.01
N VAL A 109 9.21 7.69 -0.42
CA VAL A 109 8.23 8.57 0.25
C VAL A 109 6.94 7.82 0.52
N CYS A 110 6.20 8.20 1.56
CA CYS A 110 4.86 7.65 1.79
C CYS A 110 3.97 7.92 0.58
N SER A 111 3.31 6.88 0.07
CA SER A 111 2.31 7.02 -0.98
C SER A 111 1.07 7.77 -0.50
N ASP A 112 0.69 7.58 0.77
CA ASP A 112 -0.31 8.42 1.44
C ASP A 112 0.31 9.77 1.84
N SER A 113 0.09 10.78 0.99
CA SER A 113 0.60 12.13 1.20
C SER A 113 -0.08 12.90 2.34
N ASP A 114 -1.34 12.57 2.69
CA ASP A 114 -2.03 13.17 3.84
C ASP A 114 -1.45 12.64 5.16
N HIS A 115 -1.26 11.32 5.25
CA HIS A 115 -0.55 10.70 6.37
C HIS A 115 0.87 11.28 6.53
N CYS A 116 1.60 11.42 5.42
CA CYS A 116 2.94 12.01 5.42
C CYS A 116 2.94 13.45 5.95
N ARG A 117 2.00 14.28 5.48
CA ARG A 117 1.84 15.68 5.89
C ARG A 117 1.58 15.80 7.39
N LYS A 118 0.59 15.07 7.91
CA LYS A 118 0.24 15.07 9.34
C LYS A 118 1.44 14.74 10.23
N ARG A 119 2.18 13.68 9.88
CA ARG A 119 3.40 13.32 10.62
C ARG A 119 4.44 14.44 10.61
N ARG A 120 4.61 15.13 9.48
CA ARG A 120 5.56 16.26 9.39
C ARG A 120 5.12 17.45 10.22
N GLU A 121 3.83 17.74 10.26
CA GLU A 121 3.23 18.78 11.12
C GLU A 121 3.39 18.45 12.61
N GLU A 122 3.31 17.17 12.97
CA GLU A 122 3.63 16.64 14.30
C GLU A 122 5.14 16.65 14.63
N GLY A 123 5.98 17.09 13.69
CA GLY A 123 7.42 17.27 13.88
C GLY A 123 8.28 16.07 13.48
N HIS A 124 7.69 15.00 12.91
CA HIS A 124 8.47 13.89 12.38
C HIS A 124 9.26 14.31 11.14
N ARG A 125 10.54 13.94 11.09
CA ARG A 125 11.45 14.24 9.98
C ARG A 125 12.20 13.00 9.53
N GLY A 126 12.16 12.72 8.24
CA GLY A 126 12.99 11.69 7.60
C GLY A 126 14.37 12.23 7.23
N ALA A 127 15.26 11.33 6.78
CA ALA A 127 16.65 11.64 6.47
C ALA A 127 16.81 12.70 5.36
N LEU A 128 15.85 12.78 4.44
CA LEU A 128 15.86 13.65 3.27
C LEU A 128 14.89 14.85 3.41
N ALA A 129 14.30 15.08 4.59
CA ALA A 129 13.35 16.16 4.85
C ALA A 129 13.91 17.60 4.69
N GLY A 130 15.18 17.74 4.31
CA GLY A 130 15.84 19.01 4.01
C GLY A 130 16.71 18.96 2.75
N HIS A 131 16.57 17.93 1.91
CA HIS A 131 17.32 17.81 0.66
C HIS A 131 17.05 19.02 -0.24
N GLU A 132 18.08 19.52 -0.93
CA GLU A 132 17.98 20.78 -1.69
C GLU A 132 16.92 20.71 -2.79
N GLU A 133 16.82 19.58 -3.48
CA GLU A 133 15.81 19.34 -4.53
C GLU A 133 14.38 19.25 -3.95
N ILE A 134 14.23 18.66 -2.76
CA ILE A 134 12.93 18.61 -2.06
C ILE A 134 12.53 20.01 -1.62
N ARG A 135 13.47 20.82 -1.10
CA ARG A 135 13.22 22.23 -0.78
C ARG A 135 12.82 23.03 -2.02
N ALA A 136 13.44 22.77 -3.16
CA ALA A 136 13.10 23.44 -4.41
C ALA A 136 11.67 23.10 -4.88
N LEU A 137 11.23 21.84 -4.73
CA LEU A 137 9.86 21.42 -5.02
C LEU A 137 8.84 22.04 -4.05
N GLU A 138 9.15 22.08 -2.75
CA GLU A 138 8.27 22.70 -1.73
C GLU A 138 8.11 24.21 -1.89
N GLN A 139 9.11 24.89 -2.45
CA GLN A 139 9.05 26.33 -2.75
C GLN A 139 8.34 26.63 -4.07
N ALA A 140 8.19 25.64 -4.95
CA ALA A 140 7.55 25.77 -6.26
C ALA A 140 6.03 25.50 -6.24
N ASP A 141 5.48 25.00 -5.12
CA ASP A 141 4.05 24.82 -4.90
C ASP A 141 3.51 25.84 -3.86
N PRO A 142 3.41 27.13 -4.21
CA PRO A 142 2.60 28.04 -3.42
C PRO A 142 1.14 27.74 -3.75
N ALA A 143 0.37 27.38 -2.73
CA ALA A 143 -1.09 27.35 -2.81
C ALA A 143 -1.67 28.62 -3.48
#